data_AF-A0A7C2YUF0-F1
#
_entry.id   AF-A0A7C2YUF0-F1
#
_cell.length_a   1.000
_cell.length_b   1.000
_cell.length_c   1.000
_cell.angle_alpha   90.00
_cell.angle_beta   90.00
_cell.angle_gamma   90.00
#
_symmetry.space_group_name_H-M   'P 1'
#
loop_
_entity.id
_entity.type
_entity.pdbx_description
1 polymer ?
#
loop_
_entity_poly.entity_id
_entity_poly.type
_entity_poly.pdbx_seq_one_letter_code
_entity_poly.pdbx_strand_id
1 'polypeptide(L)'
;MRRGLACLVLALWPAVSTAAEPLTWLILHIIRQQIASAVEDAMEQARRERERPVLVIPPAPYDLDDQRLRALIDEGFVHLTRSQRNEVFAAAKRILSDPQNAAMRPFLVQELAVKASAARQAHERLAALSREEKKALAVQAREEYEKLPADERQQMVQVLQSGVAPLPRDLNEMILAEFASVRVTPPSAAEPAPSAAVPGPAVAAPAQADATR
;
A
#
# COMPACT_ATOMS: atom_id res chain seq x y z
N MET A 1 33.73 -39.69 -26.51
CA MET A 1 33.83 -39.64 -25.04
C MET A 1 33.72 -38.17 -24.64
N ARG A 2 32.54 -37.69 -24.23
CA ARG A 2 32.03 -37.62 -22.84
C ARG A 2 32.79 -36.60 -21.97
N ARG A 3 32.01 -35.64 -21.42
CA ARG A 3 32.28 -34.65 -20.33
C ARG A 3 32.70 -33.27 -20.86
N GLY A 4 32.06 -32.15 -20.54
CA GLY A 4 31.10 -31.86 -19.49
C GLY A 4 30.23 -30.66 -19.84
N LEU A 5 28.94 -30.93 -19.79
CA LEU A 5 27.78 -30.08 -20.03
C LEU A 5 27.56 -29.19 -18.79
N ALA A 6 28.49 -28.28 -18.49
CA ALA A 6 28.54 -27.58 -17.18
C ALA A 6 28.72 -26.04 -17.24
N CYS A 7 28.56 -25.40 -18.40
CA CYS A 7 28.60 -23.93 -18.48
C CYS A 7 27.41 -23.34 -19.25
N LEU A 8 26.24 -23.97 -19.14
CA LEU A 8 24.98 -23.49 -19.72
C LEU A 8 23.97 -23.10 -18.61
N VAL A 9 24.46 -22.38 -17.59
CA VAL A 9 23.64 -21.79 -16.50
C VAL A 9 23.89 -20.28 -16.35
N LEU A 10 24.83 -19.69 -17.10
CA LEU A 10 25.14 -18.25 -17.05
C LEU A 10 24.37 -17.39 -18.08
N ALA A 11 23.40 -17.96 -18.81
CA ALA A 11 22.64 -17.26 -19.85
C ALA A 11 21.15 -17.04 -19.48
N LEU A 12 20.81 -17.06 -18.19
CA LEU A 12 19.45 -16.82 -17.72
C LEU A 12 19.43 -15.87 -16.51
N TRP A 13 20.19 -14.76 -16.60
CA TRP A 13 19.78 -13.56 -15.87
C TRP A 13 18.80 -12.81 -16.76
N PRO A 14 17.48 -12.85 -16.49
CA PRO A 14 16.67 -11.78 -16.99
C PRO A 14 17.20 -10.52 -16.30
N ALA A 15 17.46 -9.51 -17.11
CA ALA A 15 17.41 -8.14 -16.65
C ALA A 15 16.13 -8.00 -15.83
N VAL A 16 16.27 -8.03 -14.51
CA VAL A 16 15.28 -7.47 -13.60
C VAL A 16 15.42 -5.98 -13.88
N SER A 17 14.78 -5.54 -14.96
CA SER A 17 14.45 -4.15 -15.17
C SER A 17 13.67 -3.76 -13.94
N THR A 18 14.38 -3.03 -13.09
CA THR A 18 13.93 -2.20 -12.01
C THR A 18 12.90 -1.22 -12.57
N ALA A 19 11.68 -1.69 -12.81
CA ALA A 19 10.50 -0.86 -12.89
C ALA A 19 9.96 -0.71 -11.46
N ALA A 20 10.75 -0.04 -10.61
CA ALA A 20 10.17 0.81 -9.58
C ALA A 20 9.57 2.02 -10.34
N GLU A 21 8.43 1.80 -10.99
CA GLU A 21 7.06 2.03 -10.49
C GLU A 21 6.75 3.51 -10.63
N PRO A 22 6.13 4.02 -11.71
CA PRO A 22 5.76 5.42 -11.79
C PRO A 22 4.77 5.84 -10.69
N LEU A 23 3.94 4.94 -10.14
CA LEU A 23 3.10 5.23 -8.97
C LEU A 23 3.82 4.96 -7.65
N THR A 24 4.65 3.92 -7.61
CA THR A 24 5.69 3.71 -6.57
C THR A 24 6.40 5.00 -6.25
N TRP A 25 6.98 5.50 -7.33
CA TRP A 25 7.63 6.78 -7.48
C TRP A 25 6.66 7.93 -7.33
N LEU A 26 5.37 7.91 -7.71
CA LEU A 26 4.45 9.04 -7.46
C LEU A 26 4.05 9.14 -5.99
N ILE A 27 3.73 8.04 -5.31
CA ILE A 27 3.38 8.00 -3.89
C ILE A 27 4.64 8.22 -3.08
N LEU A 28 5.76 7.59 -3.41
CA LEU A 28 7.05 7.93 -2.84
C LEU A 28 7.48 9.33 -3.23
N HIS A 29 7.12 9.92 -4.37
CA HIS A 29 7.50 11.28 -4.76
C HIS A 29 6.56 12.31 -4.16
N ILE A 30 5.30 12.00 -3.87
CA ILE A 30 4.39 12.86 -3.14
C ILE A 30 4.74 12.80 -1.65
N ILE A 31 5.01 11.61 -1.11
CA ILE A 31 5.48 11.44 0.27
C ILE A 31 6.91 11.98 0.40
N ARG A 32 7.81 11.76 -0.55
CA ARG A 32 9.17 12.32 -0.56
C ARG A 32 9.19 13.78 -0.98
N GLN A 33 8.27 14.31 -1.77
CA GLN A 33 8.15 15.76 -1.96
C GLN A 33 7.54 16.38 -0.73
N GLN A 34 6.57 15.78 -0.05
CA GLN A 34 6.06 16.32 1.21
C GLN A 34 7.11 16.22 2.31
N ILE A 35 7.92 15.15 2.35
CA ILE A 35 9.02 15.01 3.30
C ILE A 35 10.21 15.88 2.87
N ALA A 36 10.59 15.93 1.59
CA ALA A 36 11.70 16.76 1.11
C ALA A 36 11.33 18.22 1.13
N SER A 37 10.12 18.62 0.78
CA SER A 37 9.63 20.00 0.95
C SER A 37 9.45 20.32 2.43
N ALA A 38 9.00 19.40 3.29
CA ALA A 38 8.97 19.65 4.74
C ALA A 38 10.37 19.63 5.36
N VAL A 39 11.34 18.90 4.82
CA VAL A 39 12.73 18.82 5.29
C VAL A 39 13.54 19.97 4.71
N GLU A 40 13.36 20.38 3.46
CA GLU A 40 13.93 21.61 2.88
C GLU A 40 13.25 22.82 3.49
N ASP A 41 11.92 22.86 3.67
CA ASP A 41 11.26 23.93 4.43
C ASP A 41 11.73 23.90 5.89
N ALA A 42 11.86 22.76 6.57
CA ALA A 42 12.38 22.72 7.94
C ALA A 42 13.89 23.01 8.02
N MET A 43 14.69 22.66 7.02
CA MET A 43 16.13 22.95 6.96
C MET A 43 16.39 24.39 6.52
N GLU A 44 15.56 24.94 5.65
CA GLU A 44 15.57 26.33 5.21
C GLU A 44 14.98 27.23 6.30
N GLN A 45 13.99 26.76 7.05
CA GLN A 45 13.45 27.40 8.25
C GLN A 45 14.43 27.27 9.43
N ALA A 46 15.13 26.15 9.61
CA ALA A 46 16.22 26.03 10.58
C ALA A 46 17.48 26.83 10.17
N ARG A 47 17.77 26.97 8.87
CA ARG A 47 18.81 27.89 8.35
C ARG A 47 18.41 29.35 8.54
N ARG A 48 17.15 29.73 8.29
CA ARG A 48 16.61 31.08 8.52
C ARG A 48 16.46 31.40 10.01
N GLU A 49 16.15 30.43 10.86
CA GLU A 49 16.12 30.56 12.33
C GLU A 49 17.52 30.68 12.94
N ARG A 50 18.56 30.16 12.27
CA ARG A 50 19.97 30.38 12.64
C ARG A 50 20.41 31.84 12.52
N GLU A 51 19.72 32.65 11.72
CA GLU A 51 20.01 34.08 11.53
C GLU A 51 19.07 35.01 12.32
N ARG A 52 18.03 34.48 12.98
CA ARG A 52 17.14 35.27 13.84
C ARG A 52 17.56 35.18 15.31
N PRO A 53 17.46 36.30 16.07
CA PRO A 53 17.77 36.29 17.49
C PRO A 53 16.89 35.26 18.21
N VAL A 54 17.57 34.43 18.99
CA VAL A 54 17.08 33.32 19.82
C VAL A 54 15.66 33.56 20.30
N LEU A 55 14.70 32.90 19.68
CA LEU A 55 13.45 32.58 20.34
C LEU A 55 13.81 31.58 21.45
N VAL A 56 13.46 31.95 22.67
CA VAL A 56 13.64 31.13 23.87
C VAL A 56 12.87 29.82 23.63
N ILE A 57 13.57 28.79 23.18
CA ILE A 57 13.08 27.42 23.17
C ILE A 57 12.85 27.08 24.64
N PRO A 58 11.60 26.83 25.09
CA PRO A 58 11.40 26.32 26.44
C PRO A 58 12.25 25.04 26.56
N PRO A 59 13.04 24.89 27.63
CA PRO A 59 13.97 23.77 27.75
C PRO A 59 13.18 22.48 27.59
N ALA A 60 13.44 21.69 26.55
CA ALA A 60 12.72 20.46 26.30
C ALA A 60 13.09 19.43 27.38
N PRO A 61 12.21 19.07 28.33
CA PRO A 61 12.42 17.96 29.23
C PRO A 61 11.51 16.84 28.73
N TYR A 62 11.54 16.51 27.44
CA TYR A 62 10.95 15.27 26.99
C TYR A 62 11.95 14.16 27.28
N ASP A 63 12.21 13.93 28.57
CA ASP A 63 12.48 12.58 29.04
C ASP A 63 11.19 11.80 28.77
N LEU A 64 11.16 11.23 27.58
CA LEU A 64 10.09 10.39 27.12
C LEU A 64 10.35 9.02 27.76
N ASP A 65 9.76 8.79 28.92
CA ASP A 65 9.73 7.46 29.50
C ASP A 65 8.98 6.49 28.58
N ASP A 66 9.22 5.19 28.77
CA ASP A 66 8.58 4.14 27.98
C ASP A 66 7.05 4.23 28.00
N GLN A 67 6.46 4.70 29.11
CA GLN A 67 5.01 4.81 29.27
C GLN A 67 4.42 5.95 28.42
N ARG A 68 5.11 7.09 28.35
CA ARG A 68 4.74 8.25 27.52
C ARG A 68 4.93 7.94 26.04
N LEU A 69 6.02 7.28 25.67
CA LEU A 69 6.21 6.81 24.30
C LEU A 69 5.08 5.87 23.89
N ARG A 70 4.68 4.98 24.81
CA ARG A 70 3.57 4.06 24.58
C ARG A 70 2.25 4.78 24.39
N ALA A 71 1.91 5.70 25.29
CA ALA A 71 0.70 6.51 25.20
C ALA A 71 0.65 7.30 23.89
N LEU A 72 1.75 7.94 23.50
CA LEU A 72 1.86 8.68 22.25
C LEU A 72 1.53 7.81 21.03
N ILE A 73 2.03 6.56 20.99
CA ILE A 73 1.77 5.63 19.89
C ILE A 73 0.32 5.12 19.94
N ASP A 74 -0.18 4.76 21.12
CA ASP A 74 -1.55 4.27 21.28
C ASP A 74 -2.59 5.35 20.93
N GLU A 75 -2.32 6.62 21.22
CA GLU A 75 -3.18 7.76 20.89
C GLU A 75 -3.01 8.25 19.44
N GLY A 76 -1.80 8.24 18.90
CA GLY A 76 -1.51 8.75 17.56
C GLY A 76 -1.94 7.80 16.44
N PHE A 77 -1.78 6.50 16.67
CA PHE A 77 -1.98 5.47 15.65
C PHE A 77 -3.20 4.60 15.94
N VAL A 78 -4.34 5.23 16.25
CA VAL A 78 -5.61 4.57 16.58
C VAL A 78 -6.10 3.58 15.52
N HIS A 79 -5.72 3.81 14.26
CA HIS A 79 -6.05 2.95 13.12
C HIS A 79 -5.29 1.62 13.11
N LEU A 80 -4.12 1.55 13.76
CA LEU A 80 -3.32 0.33 13.83
C LEU A 80 -3.88 -0.64 14.86
N THR A 81 -3.67 -1.94 14.64
CA THR A 81 -3.96 -2.97 15.64
C THR A 81 -2.99 -2.89 16.83
N ARG A 82 -3.36 -3.51 17.96
CA ARG A 82 -2.49 -3.57 19.15
C ARG A 82 -1.12 -4.19 18.84
N SER A 83 -1.08 -5.23 17.99
CA SER A 83 0.18 -5.87 17.58
C SER A 83 1.06 -4.89 16.80
N GLN A 84 0.50 -4.22 15.80
CA GLN A 84 1.23 -3.22 15.00
C GLN A 84 1.73 -2.06 15.86
N ARG A 85 0.94 -1.57 16.82
CA ARG A 85 1.40 -0.55 17.77
C ARG A 85 2.54 -1.03 18.66
N ASN A 86 2.55 -2.32 19.05
CA ASN A 86 3.70 -2.90 19.75
C ASN A 86 4.97 -2.90 18.89
N GLU A 87 4.84 -3.22 17.60
CA GLU A 87 5.95 -3.22 16.65
C GLU A 87 6.51 -1.81 16.45
N VAL A 88 5.64 -0.81 16.28
CA VAL A 88 6.03 0.61 16.19
C VAL A 88 6.73 1.05 17.49
N PHE A 89 6.20 0.68 18.65
CA PHE A 89 6.83 0.97 19.94
C PHE A 89 8.23 0.35 20.05
N ALA A 90 8.37 -0.94 19.71
CA ALA A 90 9.66 -1.62 19.75
C ALA A 90 10.67 -0.99 18.77
N ALA A 91 10.23 -0.58 17.58
CA ALA A 91 11.07 0.10 16.61
C ALA A 91 11.50 1.49 17.09
N ALA A 92 10.56 2.31 17.58
CA ALA A 92 10.86 3.63 18.12
C ALA A 92 11.82 3.54 19.31
N LYS A 93 11.56 2.63 20.26
CA LYS A 93 12.44 2.39 21.41
C LYS A 93 13.85 2.00 20.98
N ARG A 94 14.01 1.12 19.98
CA ARG A 94 15.31 0.73 19.45
C ARG A 94 16.08 1.93 18.89
N ILE A 95 15.43 2.77 18.08
CA ILE A 95 16.04 3.96 17.47
C ILE A 95 16.45 4.98 18.55
N LEU A 96 15.59 5.23 19.53
CA LEU A 96 15.83 6.21 20.60
C LEU A 96 16.90 5.74 21.61
N SER A 97 17.03 4.42 21.80
CA SER A 97 18.04 3.82 22.68
C SER A 97 19.43 3.72 22.04
N ASP A 98 19.53 3.93 20.73
CA ASP A 98 20.82 3.89 20.03
C ASP A 98 21.71 5.06 20.47
N PRO A 99 22.93 4.80 21.00
CA PRO A 99 23.84 5.87 21.39
C PRO A 99 24.27 6.77 20.23
N GLN A 100 24.26 6.29 18.99
CA GLN A 100 24.55 7.12 17.81
C GLN A 100 23.50 8.20 17.60
N ASN A 101 22.26 7.96 18.04
CA ASN A 101 21.15 8.90 17.94
C ASN A 101 21.01 9.79 19.19
N ALA A 102 21.92 9.71 20.16
CA ALA A 102 21.77 10.42 21.44
C ALA A 102 21.60 11.95 21.25
N ALA A 103 22.37 12.55 20.35
CA ALA A 103 22.28 13.98 20.03
C ALA A 103 20.96 14.35 19.31
N MET A 104 20.38 13.41 18.55
CA MET A 104 19.16 13.63 17.77
C MET A 104 17.89 13.20 18.50
N ARG A 105 18.00 12.55 19.67
CA ARG A 105 16.87 11.98 20.40
C ARG A 105 15.72 12.97 20.64
N PRO A 106 15.96 14.22 21.09
CA PRO A 106 14.87 15.19 21.28
C PRO A 106 14.12 15.48 19.98
N PHE A 107 14.85 15.62 18.86
CA PHE A 107 14.28 15.84 17.54
C PHE A 107 13.47 14.63 17.06
N LEU A 108 13.99 13.42 17.22
CA LEU A 108 13.28 12.19 16.83
C LEU A 108 11.97 12.01 17.62
N VAL A 109 11.98 12.34 18.92
CA VAL A 109 10.77 12.33 19.76
C VAL A 109 9.76 13.37 19.28
N GLN A 110 10.21 14.60 18.99
CA GLN A 110 9.36 15.65 18.48
C GLN A 110 8.73 15.25 17.14
N GLU A 111 9.53 14.73 16.21
CA GLU A 111 9.06 14.23 14.90
C GLU A 111 8.03 13.11 15.04
N LEU A 112 8.28 12.15 15.93
CA LEU A 112 7.33 11.09 16.21
C LEU A 112 6.00 11.66 16.73
N ALA A 113 6.05 12.64 17.63
CA ALA A 113 4.86 13.27 18.18
C ALA A 113 4.05 14.03 17.13
N VAL A 114 4.73 14.77 16.24
CA VAL A 114 4.10 15.47 15.11
C VAL A 114 3.41 14.46 14.19
N LYS A 115 4.09 13.37 13.82
CA LYS A 115 3.52 12.33 12.94
C LYS A 115 2.35 11.59 13.58
N ALA A 116 2.47 11.25 14.86
CA ALA A 116 1.40 10.64 15.64
C ALA A 116 0.15 11.53 15.67
N SER A 117 0.32 12.84 15.93
CA SER A 117 -0.78 13.80 15.91
C SER A 117 -1.42 13.93 14.53
N ALA A 118 -0.61 14.05 13.48
CA ALA A 118 -1.09 14.15 12.10
C ALA A 118 -1.89 12.91 11.68
N ALA A 119 -1.40 11.70 12.00
CA ALA A 119 -2.08 10.45 11.71
C ALA A 119 -3.45 10.36 12.41
N ARG A 120 -3.51 10.75 13.68
CA ARG A 120 -4.76 10.83 14.43
C ARG A 120 -5.74 11.82 13.81
N GLN A 121 -5.30 13.05 13.52
CA GLN A 121 -6.16 14.07 12.93
C GLN A 121 -6.70 13.66 11.55
N ALA A 122 -5.86 13.04 10.71
CA ALA A 122 -6.28 12.50 9.42
C ALA A 122 -7.37 11.43 9.60
N HIS A 123 -7.15 10.50 10.53
CA HIS A 123 -8.12 9.46 10.84
C HIS A 123 -9.45 10.03 11.35
N GLU A 124 -9.40 10.97 12.30
CA GLU A 124 -10.60 11.64 12.86
C GLU A 124 -11.38 12.41 11.78
N ARG A 125 -10.69 13.15 10.91
CA ARG A 125 -11.32 13.87 9.79
C ARG A 125 -12.02 12.92 8.83
N LEU A 126 -11.35 11.83 8.43
CA LEU A 126 -11.95 10.82 7.57
C LEU A 126 -13.11 10.10 8.24
N ALA A 127 -13.01 9.84 9.55
CA ALA A 127 -14.07 9.19 10.33
C ALA A 127 -15.31 10.08 10.43
N ALA A 128 -15.12 11.40 10.55
CA ALA A 128 -16.18 12.40 10.65
C ALA A 128 -16.94 12.65 9.35
N LEU A 129 -16.42 12.18 8.20
CA LEU A 129 -17.13 12.29 6.93
C LEU A 129 -18.45 11.53 6.97
N SER A 130 -19.47 12.12 6.34
CA SER A 130 -20.75 11.47 6.12
C SER A 130 -20.60 10.24 5.22
N ARG A 131 -21.61 9.36 5.26
CA ARG A 131 -21.62 8.16 4.42
C ARG A 131 -21.58 8.50 2.93
N GLU A 132 -22.23 9.58 2.51
CA GLU A 132 -22.25 10.03 1.11
C GLU A 132 -20.88 10.53 0.66
N GLU A 133 -20.20 11.32 1.49
CA GLU A 133 -18.82 11.78 1.23
C GLU A 133 -17.84 10.62 1.17
N LYS A 134 -17.94 9.65 2.09
CA LYS A 134 -17.11 8.43 2.08
C LYS A 134 -17.33 7.63 0.80
N LYS A 135 -18.58 7.51 0.34
CA LYS A 135 -18.89 6.85 -0.93
C LYS A 135 -18.31 7.60 -2.12
N ALA A 136 -18.41 8.93 -2.16
CA ALA A 136 -17.83 9.75 -3.21
C ALA A 136 -16.30 9.57 -3.28
N LEU A 137 -15.63 9.55 -2.12
CA LEU A 137 -14.19 9.25 -2.04
C LEU A 137 -13.84 7.85 -2.52
N ALA A 138 -14.64 6.84 -2.18
CA ALA A 138 -14.41 5.47 -2.65
C ALA A 138 -14.53 5.35 -4.18
N VAL A 139 -15.50 6.04 -4.79
CA VAL A 139 -15.65 6.11 -6.25
C VAL A 139 -14.45 6.84 -6.88
N GLN A 140 -14.04 7.98 -6.32
CA GLN A 140 -12.86 8.69 -6.81
C GLN A 140 -11.59 7.84 -6.69
N ALA A 141 -11.43 7.10 -5.59
CA ALA A 141 -10.32 6.17 -5.42
C ALA A 141 -10.32 5.07 -6.49
N ARG A 142 -11.50 4.59 -6.91
CA ARG A 142 -11.64 3.62 -8.02
C ARG A 142 -11.12 4.19 -9.33
N GLU A 143 -11.51 5.42 -9.66
CA GLU A 143 -11.08 6.10 -10.90
C GLU A 143 -9.56 6.25 -10.96
N GLU A 144 -8.91 6.58 -9.84
CA GLU A 144 -7.45 6.62 -9.77
C GLU A 144 -6.83 5.21 -9.81
N TYR A 145 -7.44 4.24 -9.14
CA TYR A 145 -7.00 2.84 -9.13
C TYR A 145 -7.03 2.20 -10.52
N GLU A 146 -8.01 2.53 -11.36
CA GLU A 146 -8.11 2.06 -12.74
C GLU A 146 -6.96 2.54 -13.64
N LYS A 147 -6.39 3.72 -13.34
CA LYS A 147 -5.24 4.27 -14.07
C LYS A 147 -3.93 3.55 -13.73
N LEU A 148 -3.91 2.75 -12.68
CA LEU A 148 -2.70 2.10 -12.19
C LEU A 148 -2.37 0.81 -12.98
N PRO A 149 -1.08 0.58 -13.29
CA PRO A 149 -0.53 -0.73 -13.64
C PRO A 149 -1.06 -1.87 -12.76
N ALA A 150 -1.18 -3.08 -13.33
CA ALA A 150 -1.75 -4.23 -12.64
C ALA A 150 -0.99 -4.63 -11.37
N ASP A 151 0.33 -4.49 -11.36
CA ASP A 151 1.18 -4.82 -10.22
C ASP A 151 0.97 -3.84 -9.06
N GLU A 152 0.91 -2.54 -9.37
CA GLU A 152 0.67 -1.47 -8.39
C GLU A 152 -0.75 -1.57 -7.80
N ARG A 153 -1.73 -2.00 -8.61
CA ARG A 153 -3.09 -2.31 -8.12
C ARG A 153 -3.08 -3.42 -7.07
N GLN A 154 -2.29 -4.47 -7.27
CA GLN A 154 -2.20 -5.57 -6.31
C GLN A 154 -1.56 -5.11 -5.00
N GLN A 155 -0.49 -4.33 -5.07
CA GLN A 155 0.16 -3.77 -3.88
C GLN A 155 -0.78 -2.86 -3.09
N MET A 156 -1.52 -1.98 -3.76
CA MET A 156 -2.48 -1.08 -3.11
C MET A 156 -3.56 -1.89 -2.36
N VAL A 157 -4.11 -2.93 -2.98
CA VAL A 157 -5.07 -3.83 -2.32
C VAL A 157 -4.45 -4.50 -1.10
N GLN A 158 -3.19 -4.94 -1.19
CA GLN A 158 -2.49 -5.56 -0.06
C GLN A 158 -2.30 -4.59 1.11
N VAL A 159 -1.96 -3.32 0.83
CA VAL A 159 -1.81 -2.28 1.86
C VAL A 159 -3.14 -1.97 2.54
N LEU A 160 -4.24 -1.87 1.77
CA LEU A 160 -5.58 -1.65 2.33
C LEU A 160 -6.05 -2.85 3.15
N GLN A 161 -5.70 -4.07 2.74
CA GLN A 161 -6.00 -5.31 3.49
C GLN A 161 -5.17 -5.45 4.76
N SER A 162 -3.94 -4.92 4.81
CA SER A 162 -3.10 -4.97 6.01
C SER A 162 -3.58 -4.01 7.11
N GLY A 163 -4.47 -3.07 6.78
CA GLY A 163 -5.02 -2.09 7.72
C GLY A 163 -3.98 -1.09 8.24
N VAL A 164 -2.84 -0.97 7.56
CA VAL A 164 -1.75 -0.05 7.96
C VAL A 164 -2.06 1.39 7.52
N ALA A 165 -2.91 1.57 6.50
CA ALA A 165 -3.31 2.91 6.08
C ALA A 165 -4.14 3.60 7.17
N PRO A 166 -3.97 4.92 7.39
CA PRO A 166 -4.72 5.69 8.38
C PRO A 166 -6.17 5.96 7.94
N LEU A 167 -6.86 4.93 7.45
CA LEU A 167 -8.23 4.99 6.97
C LEU A 167 -9.19 4.42 8.02
N PRO A 168 -10.36 5.04 8.22
CA PRO A 168 -11.47 4.42 8.93
C PRO A 168 -11.87 3.09 8.28
N ARG A 169 -12.26 2.12 9.11
CA ARG A 169 -12.57 0.76 8.66
C ARG A 169 -13.69 0.73 7.62
N ASP A 170 -14.74 1.50 7.84
CA ASP A 170 -15.88 1.61 6.93
C ASP A 170 -15.49 2.18 5.56
N LEU A 171 -14.65 3.22 5.54
CA LEU A 171 -14.12 3.78 4.30
C LEU A 171 -13.20 2.79 3.58
N ASN A 172 -12.32 2.09 4.31
CA ASN A 172 -11.45 1.07 3.75
C ASN A 172 -12.24 -0.07 3.07
N GLU A 173 -13.30 -0.55 3.74
CA GLU A 173 -14.19 -1.57 3.19
C GLU A 173 -14.93 -1.08 1.93
N MET A 174 -15.38 0.18 1.89
CA MET A 174 -15.99 0.78 0.69
C MET A 174 -15.00 0.84 -0.48
N ILE A 175 -13.76 1.30 -0.24
CA ILE A 175 -12.71 1.38 -1.27
C ILE A 175 -12.38 -0.02 -1.81
N LEU A 176 -12.21 -1.01 -0.93
CA LEU A 176 -11.93 -2.39 -1.33
C LEU A 176 -13.08 -2.99 -2.17
N ALA A 177 -14.34 -2.67 -1.82
CA ALA A 177 -15.50 -3.09 -2.61
C ALA A 177 -15.51 -2.46 -4.01
N GLU A 178 -15.20 -1.17 -4.11
CA GLU A 178 -15.07 -0.49 -5.41
C GLU A 178 -13.93 -1.08 -6.25
N PHE A 179 -12.78 -1.40 -5.64
CA PHE A 179 -11.65 -2.02 -6.36
C PHE A 179 -11.97 -3.44 -6.85
N ALA A 180 -12.78 -4.19 -6.10
CA ALA A 180 -13.24 -5.51 -6.51
C ALA A 180 -14.16 -5.41 -7.74
N SER A 181 -14.99 -4.37 -7.85
CA SER A 181 -15.91 -4.18 -8.98
C SER A 181 -15.18 -4.04 -10.33
N VAL A 182 -14.01 -3.40 -10.35
CA VAL A 182 -13.15 -3.24 -11.55
C VAL A 182 -12.69 -4.59 -12.10
N ARG A 183 -12.52 -5.60 -11.25
CA ARG A 183 -12.09 -6.96 -11.68
C ARG A 183 -13.22 -7.78 -12.29
N VAL A 184 -14.48 -7.39 -12.10
CA VAL A 184 -15.68 -8.13 -12.52
C VAL A 184 -16.32 -7.49 -13.76
N THR A 185 -15.52 -7.03 -14.73
CA THR A 185 -16.03 -6.92 -16.10
C THR A 185 -15.76 -8.27 -16.78
N PRO A 186 -16.69 -9.24 -16.72
CA PRO A 186 -16.55 -10.42 -17.56
C PRO A 186 -16.46 -9.94 -19.01
N PRO A 187 -15.64 -10.58 -19.87
CA PRO A 187 -15.74 -10.34 -21.30
C PRO A 187 -17.20 -10.50 -21.67
N SER A 188 -17.82 -9.39 -22.11
CA SER A 188 -19.14 -9.39 -22.72
C SER A 188 -19.17 -10.57 -23.66
N ALA A 189 -20.12 -11.47 -23.38
CA ALA A 189 -20.30 -12.73 -24.07
C ALA A 189 -19.95 -12.57 -25.55
N ALA A 190 -18.91 -13.29 -25.97
CA ALA A 190 -18.71 -13.55 -27.37
C ALA A 190 -20.03 -14.13 -27.88
N GLU A 191 -20.71 -13.27 -28.62
CA GLU A 191 -21.83 -13.51 -29.52
C GLU A 191 -21.87 -14.99 -29.92
N PRO A 192 -22.93 -15.75 -29.57
CA PRO A 192 -23.07 -17.10 -30.08
C PRO A 192 -23.18 -17.00 -31.60
N ALA A 193 -22.09 -17.39 -32.28
CA ALA A 193 -22.04 -17.40 -33.73
C ALA A 193 -23.28 -18.13 -34.27
N PRO A 194 -24.03 -17.53 -35.21
CA PRO A 194 -25.19 -18.16 -35.79
C PRO A 194 -24.75 -19.34 -36.66
N SER A 195 -25.38 -20.48 -36.40
CA SER A 195 -25.86 -21.43 -37.41
C SER A 195 -24.88 -21.88 -38.50
N ALA A 196 -24.43 -23.13 -38.39
CA ALA A 196 -24.26 -23.98 -39.57
C ALA A 196 -24.98 -25.30 -39.33
N ALA A 197 -26.27 -25.30 -39.68
CA ALA A 197 -27.05 -26.51 -39.89
C ALA A 197 -26.33 -27.40 -40.91
N VAL A 198 -25.89 -28.59 -40.48
CA VAL A 198 -25.45 -29.65 -41.39
C VAL A 198 -26.66 -30.53 -41.69
N PRO A 199 -27.12 -30.63 -42.95
CA PRO A 199 -28.15 -31.57 -43.35
C PRO A 199 -27.58 -33.00 -43.36
N GLY A 200 -28.41 -33.97 -42.99
CA GLY A 200 -28.04 -35.39 -42.89
C GLY A 200 -27.61 -36.05 -44.21
N PRO A 201 -27.27 -37.34 -44.15
CA PRO A 201 -28.19 -38.27 -44.79
C PRO A 201 -28.52 -39.51 -43.95
N ALA A 202 -29.83 -39.74 -43.85
CA ALA A 202 -30.54 -40.98 -44.16
C ALA A 202 -29.74 -42.31 -44.34
N VAL A 203 -30.21 -43.30 -43.56
CA VAL A 203 -30.49 -44.70 -43.97
C VAL A 203 -29.31 -45.66 -44.14
N ALA A 204 -29.21 -46.62 -43.22
CA ALA A 204 -29.48 -48.05 -43.50
C ALA A 204 -29.46 -48.87 -42.20
N ALA A 205 -30.57 -49.55 -41.92
CA ALA A 205 -30.69 -50.64 -40.95
C ALA A 205 -30.37 -52.00 -41.64
N PRO A 206 -30.65 -53.15 -41.00
CA PRO A 206 -29.71 -54.00 -40.28
C PRO A 206 -29.30 -55.26 -41.07
N ALA A 207 -28.16 -55.88 -40.72
CA ALA A 207 -27.82 -57.23 -41.17
C ALA A 207 -27.53 -58.13 -39.97
N GLN A 208 -28.47 -59.02 -39.69
CA GLN A 208 -28.26 -60.28 -38.98
C GLN A 208 -27.54 -61.27 -39.92
N ALA A 209 -26.52 -61.97 -39.43
CA ALA A 209 -26.10 -63.33 -39.82
C ALA A 209 -25.02 -63.75 -38.81
N ASP A 210 -25.24 -64.68 -37.88
CA ASP A 210 -25.44 -66.13 -38.00
C ASP A 210 -24.12 -66.95 -37.84
N ALA A 211 -24.23 -67.96 -36.97
CA ALA A 211 -23.50 -69.23 -36.85
C ALA A 211 -21.96 -69.34 -36.71
N THR A 212 -21.61 -70.12 -35.66
CA THR A 212 -20.54 -71.15 -35.58
C THR A 212 -19.08 -70.73 -35.37
N ARG A 213 -18.61 -70.84 -34.12
CA ARG A 213 -17.78 -71.98 -33.67
C ARG A 213 -17.72 -72.10 -32.16
#